data_AF-A0A1G0KEM9-F1
#
_entry.id   AF-A0A1G0KEM9-F1
#
_cell.length_a   1.000
_cell.length_b   1.000
_cell.length_c   1.000
_cell.angle_alpha   90.00
_cell.angle_beta   90.00
_cell.angle_gamma   90.00
#
_symmetry.space_group_name_H-M   'P 1'
#
loop_
_entity.id
_entity.type
_entity.pdbx_description
1 polymer ?
#
loop_
_entity_poly.entity_id
_entity_poly.type
_entity_poly.pdbx_seq_one_letter_code
_entity_poly.pdbx_strand_id
1 'polypeptide(L)'
;MLVMTENVAAFDRWIRGGFRDLNTELENLYFAQADRAAVAGVGVDIKRRLLEEGRTLLIPLLREGNTDEGFDRGFDLLGNVGLYMAACERHEITLHTREQVSPLHEASALAMQLGASLGVTPRFATSHLTTHNRAVDGRYKSFTTLKDEFIFTDYNARGILGYKRVADALVRALPMGVSHPVTGDLLTVARDALYDVARHNSRLFELLDVDRFFYCVRPYFKPHRVGLHVYRGANAGDFAGINIIDMLLGLCQADHAYYSQLLVDKFLYMMPEDQALLRDCMRRESLMNSFLEQLDAGQGGETFRANLAIFLEVCAAHGRTAAQHHDELVNKYIARPAESLKEEHHENLTASGPPLPVLLKALEKLRDLRLAANRDDIPSRYKDIQRLKVFAGA
;
A
#
# COMPACT_ATOMS: atom_id res chain seq x y z
N MET A 1 18.95 26.73 8.39
CA MET A 1 18.40 25.44 8.84
C MET A 1 17.15 25.77 9.64
N LEU A 2 15.97 25.77 9.01
CA LEU A 2 14.73 26.11 9.73
C LEU A 2 14.48 25.05 10.79
N VAL A 3 14.33 25.46 12.04
CA VAL A 3 14.12 24.58 13.19
C VAL A 3 12.68 24.07 13.13
N MET A 4 12.45 22.78 13.36
CA MET A 4 11.08 22.21 13.49
C MET A 4 10.39 22.89 14.67
N THR A 5 9.11 23.28 14.56
CA THR A 5 8.43 23.90 15.71
C THR A 5 8.47 22.99 16.93
N GLU A 6 8.50 23.59 18.12
CA GLU A 6 8.53 22.84 19.37
C GLU A 6 7.31 21.94 19.52
N ASN A 7 6.15 22.38 19.02
CA ASN A 7 4.90 21.62 19.05
C ASN A 7 4.94 20.40 18.12
N VAL A 8 5.47 20.54 16.89
CA VAL A 8 5.70 19.39 15.99
C VAL A 8 6.67 18.40 16.63
N ALA A 9 7.75 18.89 17.24
CA ALA A 9 8.74 18.06 17.93
C ALA A 9 8.15 17.30 19.13
N ALA A 10 7.29 17.96 19.91
CA ALA A 10 6.63 17.34 21.05
C ALA A 10 5.69 16.22 20.60
N PHE A 11 4.89 16.45 19.55
CA PHE A 11 3.98 15.43 19.03
C PHE A 11 4.73 14.25 18.38
N ASP A 12 5.78 14.51 17.61
CA ASP A 12 6.62 13.45 17.03
C ASP A 12 7.29 12.58 18.11
N ARG A 13 7.83 13.20 19.16
CA ARG A 13 8.40 12.46 20.30
C ARG A 13 7.37 11.58 20.99
N TRP A 14 6.14 12.07 21.16
CA TRP A 14 5.06 11.28 21.76
C TRP A 14 4.66 10.09 20.87
N ILE A 15 4.52 10.29 19.55
CA ILE A 15 4.26 9.21 18.58
C ILE A 15 5.34 8.13 18.63
N ARG A 16 6.61 8.51 18.81
CA ARG A 16 7.74 7.56 18.89
C ARG A 16 7.91 6.89 20.25
N GLY A 17 7.28 7.40 21.30
CA GLY A 17 7.37 6.93 22.69
C GLY A 17 6.02 6.51 23.24
N GLY A 18 5.41 7.36 24.08
CA GLY A 18 4.19 7.04 24.83
C GLY A 18 3.04 6.50 24.00
N PHE A 19 2.84 6.99 22.77
CA PHE A 19 1.84 6.45 21.83
C PHE A 19 2.00 4.93 21.61
N ARG A 20 3.23 4.49 21.33
CA ARG A 20 3.53 3.07 21.07
C ARG A 20 3.39 2.21 22.32
N ASP A 21 3.77 2.75 23.47
CA ASP A 21 3.66 2.07 24.76
C ASP A 21 2.18 1.83 25.11
N LEU A 22 1.35 2.86 25.01
CA LEU A 22 -0.11 2.77 25.24
C LEU A 22 -0.79 1.77 24.31
N ASN A 23 -0.49 1.83 23.01
CA ASN A 23 -1.01 0.89 22.03
C ASN A 23 -0.56 -0.55 22.32
N THR A 24 0.71 -0.76 22.67
CA THR A 24 1.24 -2.09 23.01
C THR A 24 0.55 -2.65 24.25
N GLU A 25 0.34 -1.84 25.27
CA GLU A 25 -0.36 -2.24 26.49
C GLU A 25 -1.79 -2.70 26.16
N LEU A 26 -2.51 -1.94 25.34
CA LEU A 26 -3.83 -2.31 24.85
C LEU A 26 -3.81 -3.61 24.03
N GLU A 27 -2.86 -3.79 23.11
CA GLU A 27 -2.71 -5.05 22.35
C GLU A 27 -2.55 -6.26 23.25
N ASN A 28 -1.73 -6.14 24.31
CA ASN A 28 -1.51 -7.24 25.24
C ASN A 28 -2.79 -7.58 26.01
N LEU A 29 -3.59 -6.58 26.40
CA LEU A 29 -4.89 -6.80 27.04
C LEU A 29 -5.85 -7.51 26.09
N TYR A 30 -5.97 -7.05 24.84
CA TYR A 30 -6.90 -7.66 23.90
C TYR A 30 -6.51 -9.10 23.56
N PHE A 31 -5.23 -9.33 23.29
CA PHE A 31 -4.72 -10.64 22.88
C PHE A 31 -4.80 -11.71 23.98
N ALA A 32 -4.82 -11.28 25.26
CA ALA A 32 -4.98 -12.18 26.41
C ALA A 32 -6.43 -12.68 26.60
N GLN A 33 -7.42 -12.05 25.96
CA GLN A 33 -8.82 -12.46 26.07
C GLN A 33 -9.11 -13.73 25.27
N ALA A 34 -10.19 -14.43 25.65
CA ALA A 34 -10.74 -15.52 24.84
C ALA A 34 -11.24 -15.02 23.49
N ASP A 35 -11.91 -13.86 23.47
CA ASP A 35 -12.21 -13.12 22.24
C ASP A 35 -11.18 -12.02 22.01
N ARG A 36 -10.17 -12.33 21.20
CA ARG A 36 -9.05 -11.43 20.91
C ARG A 36 -9.45 -10.22 20.04
N ALA A 37 -10.62 -10.26 19.41
CA ALA A 37 -11.15 -9.15 18.62
C ALA A 37 -11.96 -8.17 19.49
N ALA A 38 -12.43 -8.59 20.66
CA ALA A 38 -13.23 -7.74 21.55
C ALA A 38 -12.38 -6.62 22.16
N VAL A 39 -12.81 -5.36 21.96
CA VAL A 39 -12.15 -4.18 22.54
C VAL A 39 -13.06 -3.37 23.46
N ALA A 40 -14.37 -3.57 23.40
CA ALA A 40 -15.34 -2.83 24.21
C ALA A 40 -15.09 -3.06 25.71
N GLY A 41 -15.06 -1.98 26.49
CA GLY A 41 -14.86 -2.03 27.94
C GLY A 41 -13.45 -2.42 28.43
N VAL A 42 -12.53 -2.78 27.54
CA VAL A 42 -11.15 -3.17 27.90
C VAL A 42 -10.21 -1.98 27.83
N GLY A 43 -9.33 -1.83 28.83
CA GLY A 43 -8.28 -0.81 28.83
C GLY A 43 -8.80 0.63 28.81
N VAL A 44 -9.98 0.89 29.39
CA VAL A 44 -10.69 2.18 29.30
C VAL A 44 -9.81 3.37 29.71
N ASP A 45 -9.02 3.23 30.77
CA ASP A 45 -8.14 4.31 31.22
C ASP A 45 -6.98 4.56 30.26
N ILE A 46 -6.43 3.51 29.64
CA ILE A 46 -5.35 3.61 28.65
C ILE A 46 -5.88 4.27 27.37
N LYS A 47 -7.11 3.92 26.94
CA LYS A 47 -7.80 4.56 25.81
C LYS A 47 -8.04 6.04 26.07
N ARG A 48 -8.51 6.39 27.28
CA ARG A 48 -8.71 7.78 27.70
C ARG A 48 -7.39 8.56 27.62
N ARG A 49 -6.31 7.99 28.15
CA ARG A 49 -4.97 8.61 28.08
C ARG A 49 -4.48 8.79 26.64
N LEU A 50 -4.63 7.78 25.78
CA LEU A 50 -4.26 7.88 24.36
C LEU A 50 -4.98 9.05 23.68
N LEU A 51 -6.29 9.17 23.88
CA LEU A 51 -7.12 10.26 23.35
C LEU A 51 -6.70 11.63 23.91
N GLU A 52 -6.58 11.75 25.23
CA GLU A 52 -6.31 13.02 25.89
C GLU A 52 -4.89 13.52 25.62
N GLU A 53 -3.87 12.67 25.76
CA GLU A 53 -2.47 13.03 25.51
C GLU A 53 -2.28 13.48 24.05
N GLY A 54 -2.82 12.72 23.08
CA GLY A 54 -2.76 13.08 21.67
C GLY A 54 -3.50 14.39 21.36
N ARG A 55 -4.72 14.56 21.89
CA ARG A 55 -5.51 15.78 21.69
C ARG A 55 -4.82 17.02 22.28
N THR A 56 -4.23 16.91 23.48
CA THR A 56 -3.50 18.02 24.11
C THR A 56 -2.33 18.50 23.25
N LEU A 57 -1.64 17.59 22.56
CA LEU A 57 -0.55 17.93 21.64
C LEU A 57 -1.03 18.51 20.30
N LEU A 58 -2.24 18.13 19.85
CA LEU A 58 -2.83 18.62 18.59
C LEU A 58 -3.42 20.04 18.69
N ILE A 59 -3.97 20.42 19.85
CA ILE A 59 -4.55 21.76 20.06
C ILE A 59 -3.56 22.89 19.70
N PRO A 60 -2.31 22.92 20.23
CA PRO A 60 -1.36 23.96 19.88
C PRO A 60 -0.93 23.90 18.42
N LEU A 61 -0.74 22.69 17.84
CA LEU A 61 -0.45 22.51 16.41
C LEU A 61 -1.52 23.13 15.51
N LEU A 62 -2.80 22.93 15.83
CA LEU A 62 -3.89 23.53 15.08
C LEU A 62 -3.92 25.06 15.20
N ARG A 63 -3.54 25.59 16.37
CA ARG A 63 -3.46 27.05 16.61
C ARG A 63 -2.29 27.71 15.88
N GLU A 64 -1.19 26.98 15.64
CA GLU A 64 -0.06 27.46 14.82
C GLU A 64 -0.47 27.76 13.38
N GLY A 65 -1.52 27.08 12.88
CA GLY A 65 -2.01 27.25 11.52
C GLY A 65 -1.04 26.65 10.49
N ASN A 66 -1.06 27.17 9.25
CA ASN A 66 -0.13 26.72 8.23
C ASN A 66 1.23 27.39 8.41
N THR A 67 2.25 26.61 8.76
CA THR A 67 3.63 27.07 8.95
C THR A 67 4.49 27.01 7.68
N ASP A 68 3.98 26.41 6.60
CA ASP A 68 4.65 26.24 5.29
C ASP A 68 6.12 25.78 5.38
N GLU A 69 6.40 24.79 6.23
CA GLU A 69 7.77 24.28 6.41
C GLU A 69 8.23 23.30 5.30
N GLY A 70 7.53 23.30 4.17
CA GLY A 70 7.78 22.42 3.03
C GLY A 70 7.08 21.06 3.12
N PHE A 71 7.06 20.36 1.97
CA PHE A 71 6.29 19.13 1.78
C PHE A 71 6.67 18.04 2.79
N ASP A 72 7.95 17.69 2.93
CA ASP A 72 8.39 16.57 3.77
C ASP A 72 7.94 16.69 5.23
N ARG A 73 7.96 17.91 5.77
CA ARG A 73 7.56 18.16 7.16
C ARG A 73 6.05 18.16 7.33
N GLY A 74 5.32 18.77 6.39
CA GLY A 74 3.86 18.69 6.37
C GLY A 74 3.38 17.24 6.26
N PHE A 75 4.04 16.45 5.41
CA PHE A 75 3.73 15.04 5.22
C PHE A 75 4.08 14.19 6.45
N ASP A 76 5.23 14.43 7.09
CA ASP A 76 5.59 13.75 8.34
C ASP A 76 4.62 14.06 9.49
N LEU A 77 4.20 15.33 9.60
CA LEU A 77 3.18 15.75 10.57
C LEU A 77 1.82 15.11 10.28
N LEU A 78 1.38 15.10 9.01
CA LEU A 78 0.16 14.41 8.59
C LEU A 78 0.20 12.92 8.96
N GLY A 79 1.36 12.27 8.79
CA GLY A 79 1.59 10.91 9.25
C GLY A 79 1.33 10.75 10.74
N ASN A 80 1.88 11.62 11.57
CA ASN A 80 1.67 11.59 13.02
C ASN A 80 0.19 11.76 13.40
N VAL A 81 -0.51 12.72 12.79
CA VAL A 81 -1.95 12.94 13.01
C VAL A 81 -2.75 11.71 12.58
N GLY A 82 -2.43 11.17 11.42
CA GLY A 82 -3.09 9.99 10.87
C GLY A 82 -2.88 8.71 11.69
N LEU A 83 -1.67 8.49 12.23
CA LEU A 83 -1.37 7.38 13.13
C LEU A 83 -2.21 7.49 14.40
N TYR A 84 -2.28 8.67 15.00
CA TYR A 84 -3.15 8.92 16.15
C TYR A 84 -4.62 8.61 15.85
N MET A 85 -5.17 9.14 14.75
CA MET A 85 -6.57 8.90 14.36
C MET A 85 -6.86 7.41 14.09
N ALA A 86 -5.93 6.72 13.44
CA ALA A 86 -6.07 5.29 13.18
C ALA A 86 -6.00 4.43 14.46
N ALA A 87 -5.18 4.80 15.43
CA ALA A 87 -5.18 4.14 16.74
C ALA A 87 -6.52 4.37 17.45
N CYS A 88 -7.07 5.59 17.40
CA CYS A 88 -8.38 5.87 17.97
C CYS A 88 -9.50 5.02 17.35
N GLU A 89 -9.48 4.79 16.03
CA GLU A 89 -10.40 3.87 15.36
C GLU A 89 -10.17 2.41 15.80
N ARG A 90 -8.91 1.97 15.83
CA ARG A 90 -8.54 0.60 16.23
C ARG A 90 -9.03 0.25 17.63
N HIS A 91 -9.01 1.22 18.54
CA HIS A 91 -9.40 1.05 19.95
C HIS A 91 -10.87 1.39 20.23
N GLU A 92 -11.66 1.67 19.18
CA GLU A 92 -13.07 2.07 19.26
C GLU A 92 -13.33 3.33 20.11
N ILE A 93 -12.32 4.18 20.23
CA ILE A 93 -12.46 5.54 20.77
C ILE A 93 -13.35 6.35 19.83
N THR A 94 -13.18 6.15 18.52
CA THR A 94 -14.07 6.56 17.43
C THR A 94 -14.38 5.32 16.59
N LEU A 95 -15.54 5.33 15.92
CA LEU A 95 -15.98 4.27 15.02
C LEU A 95 -16.72 4.88 13.84
N HIS A 96 -16.17 4.71 12.64
CA HIS A 96 -16.74 5.31 11.43
C HIS A 96 -18.18 4.89 11.12
N THR A 97 -18.59 3.68 11.54
CA THR A 97 -19.96 3.17 11.41
C THR A 97 -20.92 3.75 12.45
N ARG A 98 -20.41 4.18 13.61
CA ARG A 98 -21.20 4.74 14.72
C ARG A 98 -21.46 6.23 14.54
N GLU A 99 -20.46 6.96 14.08
CA GLU A 99 -20.55 8.41 13.97
C GLU A 99 -20.98 8.89 12.58
N GLN A 100 -21.56 10.09 12.49
CA GLN A 100 -21.82 10.79 11.21
C GLN A 100 -20.70 11.76 10.84
N VAL A 101 -19.98 12.25 11.86
CA VAL A 101 -18.83 13.15 11.76
C VAL A 101 -17.77 12.66 12.75
N SER A 102 -16.49 12.77 12.39
CA SER A 102 -15.41 12.40 13.30
C SER A 102 -15.49 13.21 14.61
N PRO A 103 -15.49 12.55 15.79
CA PRO A 103 -15.45 13.24 17.08
C PRO A 103 -14.05 13.81 17.39
N LEU A 104 -13.03 13.44 16.61
CA LEU A 104 -11.66 13.94 16.73
C LEU A 104 -11.53 15.27 15.97
N HIS A 105 -12.17 16.32 16.48
CA HIS A 105 -12.31 17.60 15.79
C HIS A 105 -10.96 18.24 15.45
N GLU A 106 -10.05 18.35 16.42
CA GLU A 106 -8.75 18.99 16.20
C GLU A 106 -7.88 18.19 15.21
N ALA A 107 -7.86 16.86 15.35
CA ALA A 107 -7.14 15.97 14.45
C ALA A 107 -7.69 16.03 13.02
N SER A 108 -9.01 15.99 12.87
CA SER A 108 -9.68 16.08 11.57
C SER A 108 -9.40 17.41 10.87
N ALA A 109 -9.49 18.52 11.59
CA ALA A 109 -9.21 19.85 11.03
C ALA A 109 -7.76 19.94 10.50
N LEU A 110 -6.79 19.53 11.31
CA LEU A 110 -5.37 19.55 10.94
C LEU A 110 -5.07 18.59 9.78
N ALA A 111 -5.61 17.37 9.81
CA ALA A 111 -5.39 16.38 8.77
C ALA A 111 -5.99 16.81 7.42
N MET A 112 -7.20 17.40 7.42
CA MET A 112 -7.81 17.94 6.20
C MET A 112 -7.00 19.11 5.62
N GLN A 113 -6.53 20.02 6.49
CA GLN A 113 -5.69 21.14 6.06
C GLN A 113 -4.40 20.64 5.40
N LEU A 114 -3.68 19.71 6.04
CA LEU A 114 -2.43 19.14 5.53
C LEU A 114 -2.66 18.31 4.26
N GLY A 115 -3.65 17.42 4.26
CA GLY A 115 -3.94 16.59 3.10
C GLY A 115 -4.28 17.43 1.87
N ALA A 116 -5.11 18.46 2.03
CA ALA A 116 -5.48 19.36 0.95
C ALA A 116 -4.29 20.19 0.44
N SER A 117 -3.44 20.71 1.34
CA SER A 117 -2.29 21.53 0.92
C SER A 117 -1.19 20.71 0.25
N LEU A 118 -1.02 19.45 0.64
CA LEU A 118 0.02 18.55 0.13
C LEU A 118 -0.44 17.71 -1.08
N GLY A 119 -1.74 17.71 -1.40
CA GLY A 119 -2.29 16.91 -2.50
C GLY A 119 -2.35 15.41 -2.20
N VAL A 120 -2.62 15.04 -0.94
CA VAL A 120 -2.70 13.65 -0.46
C VAL A 120 -3.93 13.43 0.41
N THR A 121 -4.24 12.17 0.72
CA THR A 121 -5.36 11.81 1.58
C THR A 121 -5.15 12.34 3.01
N PRO A 122 -6.18 12.89 3.68
CA PRO A 122 -6.03 13.51 5.00
C PRO A 122 -6.00 12.47 6.13
N ARG A 123 -5.19 11.43 5.98
CA ARG A 123 -5.00 10.34 6.96
C ARG A 123 -3.61 9.73 6.82
N PHE A 124 -3.27 8.76 7.66
CA PHE A 124 -2.06 7.99 7.41
C PHE A 124 -2.22 7.16 6.13
N ALA A 125 -1.16 7.19 5.33
CA ALA A 125 -0.92 6.41 4.12
C ALA A 125 0.30 5.48 4.28
N THR A 126 0.43 4.49 3.40
CA THR A 126 1.46 3.45 3.46
C THR A 126 2.89 3.99 3.53
N SER A 127 3.19 5.09 2.82
CA SER A 127 4.52 5.71 2.82
C SER A 127 4.94 6.20 4.20
N HIS A 128 4.03 6.67 5.06
CA HIS A 128 4.36 7.16 6.41
C HIS A 128 4.96 6.09 7.32
N LEU A 129 4.62 4.82 7.12
CA LEU A 129 5.18 3.70 7.88
C LEU A 129 6.28 2.96 7.11
N THR A 130 6.41 3.17 5.80
CA THR A 130 7.38 2.45 4.96
C THR A 130 8.46 3.38 4.41
N THR A 131 8.29 3.85 3.17
CA THR A 131 9.32 4.56 2.39
C THR A 131 9.67 5.94 2.93
N HIS A 132 8.79 6.56 3.72
CA HIS A 132 8.94 7.89 4.30
C HIS A 132 8.82 7.83 5.83
N ASN A 133 9.30 6.74 6.43
CA ASN A 133 9.30 6.56 7.89
C ASN A 133 10.71 6.80 8.45
N ARG A 134 11.02 8.07 8.74
CA ARG A 134 12.35 8.47 9.20
C ARG A 134 12.70 7.77 10.52
N ALA A 135 13.83 7.07 10.53
CA ALA A 135 14.44 6.54 11.74
C ALA A 135 15.25 7.60 12.50
N VAL A 136 15.17 7.59 13.82
CA VAL A 136 15.99 8.36 14.75
C VAL A 136 16.67 7.36 15.68
N ASP A 137 18.00 7.35 15.69
CA ASP A 137 18.83 6.36 16.42
C ASP A 137 18.39 4.90 16.16
N GLY A 138 18.14 4.59 14.89
CA GLY A 138 17.72 3.25 14.44
C GLY A 138 16.25 2.92 14.71
N ARG A 139 15.46 3.83 15.29
CA ARG A 139 14.03 3.62 15.60
C ARG A 139 13.14 4.48 14.72
N TYR A 140 12.23 3.84 13.99
CA TYR A 140 11.21 4.49 13.17
C TYR A 140 9.83 4.43 13.83
N LYS A 141 8.85 5.15 13.26
CA LYS A 141 7.47 5.21 13.78
C LYS A 141 6.79 3.86 13.58
N SER A 142 5.89 3.52 14.50
CA SER A 142 5.03 2.34 14.47
C SER A 142 3.84 2.60 15.39
N PHE A 143 2.78 1.80 15.28
CA PHE A 143 1.65 1.80 16.21
C PHE A 143 2.03 1.19 17.56
N THR A 144 2.80 0.10 17.56
CA THR A 144 3.14 -0.70 18.74
C THR A 144 4.64 -0.94 18.84
N THR A 145 5.05 -1.71 19.84
CA THR A 145 6.41 -2.27 19.97
C THR A 145 6.47 -3.75 19.58
N LEU A 146 5.39 -4.30 19.03
CA LEU A 146 5.30 -5.72 18.68
C LEU A 146 6.18 -6.08 17.48
N LYS A 147 6.90 -7.19 17.60
CA LYS A 147 7.80 -7.71 16.57
C LYS A 147 7.11 -7.89 15.21
N ASP A 148 5.88 -8.40 15.20
CA ASP A 148 5.14 -8.70 13.97
C ASP A 148 4.76 -7.44 13.18
N GLU A 149 4.59 -6.29 13.86
CA GLU A 149 4.39 -5.02 13.16
C GLU A 149 5.65 -4.59 12.41
N PHE A 150 6.83 -4.75 13.02
CA PHE A 150 8.11 -4.46 12.38
C PHE A 150 8.37 -5.39 11.21
N ILE A 151 8.14 -6.70 11.36
CA ILE A 151 8.24 -7.66 10.26
C ILE A 151 7.32 -7.22 9.10
N PHE A 152 6.04 -6.95 9.39
CA PHE A 152 5.10 -6.52 8.37
C PHE A 152 5.58 -5.24 7.67
N THR A 153 5.95 -4.21 8.44
CA THR A 153 6.34 -2.91 7.91
C THR A 153 7.62 -2.99 7.07
N ASP A 154 8.63 -3.72 7.55
CA ASP A 154 9.93 -3.85 6.89
C ASP A 154 9.83 -4.58 5.55
N TYR A 155 9.11 -5.71 5.51
CA TYR A 155 8.96 -6.45 4.27
C TYR A 155 8.04 -5.75 3.27
N ASN A 156 7.04 -4.99 3.73
CA ASN A 156 6.30 -4.09 2.86
C ASN A 156 7.22 -3.00 2.26
N ALA A 157 8.07 -2.35 3.07
CA ALA A 157 9.02 -1.36 2.58
C ALA A 157 9.99 -1.97 1.55
N ARG A 158 10.54 -3.16 1.82
CA ARG A 158 11.41 -3.89 0.88
C ARG A 158 10.69 -4.25 -0.42
N GLY A 159 9.46 -4.75 -0.34
CA GLY A 159 8.64 -5.07 -1.50
C GLY A 159 8.31 -3.84 -2.35
N ILE A 160 7.88 -2.75 -1.71
CA ILE A 160 7.60 -1.47 -2.38
C ILE A 160 8.84 -0.96 -3.11
N LEU A 161 10.00 -0.92 -2.44
CA LEU A 161 11.25 -0.48 -3.06
C LEU A 161 11.70 -1.41 -4.19
N GLY A 162 11.47 -2.72 -4.06
CA GLY A 162 11.67 -3.69 -5.15
C GLY A 162 10.82 -3.33 -6.37
N TYR A 163 9.51 -3.14 -6.20
CA TYR A 163 8.62 -2.73 -7.29
C TYR A 163 8.98 -1.36 -7.90
N LYS A 164 9.47 -0.40 -7.10
CA LYS A 164 9.95 0.88 -7.64
C LYS A 164 11.15 0.68 -8.57
N ARG A 165 12.11 -0.21 -8.23
CA ARG A 165 13.23 -0.56 -9.13
C ARG A 165 12.75 -1.16 -10.46
N VAL A 166 11.74 -2.03 -10.41
CA VAL A 166 11.14 -2.62 -11.63
C VAL A 166 10.51 -1.52 -12.49
N ALA A 167 9.67 -0.68 -11.91
CA ALA A 167 8.99 0.40 -12.62
C ALA A 167 9.98 1.37 -13.28
N ASP A 168 11.02 1.78 -12.56
CA ASP A 168 12.06 2.67 -13.09
C ASP A 168 12.79 2.06 -14.29
N ALA A 169 13.13 0.77 -14.23
CA ALA A 169 13.78 0.07 -15.33
C ALA A 169 12.86 0.00 -16.57
N LEU A 170 11.57 -0.30 -16.38
CA LEU A 170 10.60 -0.34 -17.48
C LEU A 170 10.36 1.05 -18.10
N VAL A 171 10.24 2.11 -17.29
CA VAL A 171 10.08 3.49 -17.78
C VAL A 171 11.30 3.90 -18.62
N ARG A 172 12.51 3.56 -18.18
CA ARG A 172 13.75 3.87 -18.92
C ARG A 172 13.88 3.10 -20.24
N ALA A 173 13.19 1.98 -20.40
CA ALA A 173 13.17 1.21 -21.64
C ALA A 173 12.34 1.88 -22.75
N LEU A 174 11.32 2.66 -22.38
CA LEU A 174 10.40 3.31 -23.33
C LEU A 174 11.07 4.13 -24.43
N PRO A 175 11.97 5.10 -24.15
CA PRO A 175 12.59 5.91 -25.21
C PRO A 175 13.56 5.11 -26.10
N MET A 176 14.02 3.94 -25.66
CA MET A 176 14.95 3.09 -26.43
C MET A 176 14.21 2.14 -27.37
N GLY A 177 13.01 1.70 -26.98
CA GLY A 177 12.22 0.74 -27.74
C GLY A 177 12.65 -0.72 -27.55
N VAL A 178 11.75 -1.64 -27.88
CA VAL A 178 11.90 -3.08 -27.57
C VAL A 178 13.04 -3.78 -28.32
N SER A 179 13.50 -3.22 -29.43
CA SER A 179 14.60 -3.76 -30.25
C SER A 179 16.00 -3.26 -29.85
N HIS A 180 16.10 -2.30 -28.93
CA HIS A 180 17.39 -1.75 -28.52
C HIS A 180 18.14 -2.72 -27.59
N PRO A 181 19.46 -2.97 -27.75
CA PRO A 181 20.19 -3.93 -26.92
C PRO A 181 20.15 -3.61 -25.42
N VAL A 182 20.28 -2.33 -25.05
CA VAL A 182 20.20 -1.89 -23.64
C VAL A 182 18.80 -2.08 -23.03
N THR A 183 17.76 -2.24 -23.85
CA THR A 183 16.44 -2.63 -23.34
C THR A 183 16.49 -4.03 -22.71
N GLY A 184 17.32 -4.94 -23.24
CA GLY A 184 17.55 -6.26 -22.63
C GLY A 184 18.16 -6.16 -21.23
N ASP A 185 19.11 -5.24 -21.03
CA ASP A 185 19.71 -4.97 -19.71
C ASP A 185 18.67 -4.44 -18.72
N LEU A 186 17.81 -3.50 -19.15
CA LEU A 186 16.75 -2.96 -18.30
C LEU A 186 15.66 -3.99 -17.98
N LEU A 187 15.28 -4.84 -18.93
CA LEU A 187 14.36 -5.95 -18.69
C LEU A 187 14.95 -6.96 -17.71
N THR A 188 16.26 -7.20 -17.77
CA THR A 188 16.98 -8.05 -16.80
C THR A 188 16.92 -7.45 -15.40
N VAL A 189 17.17 -6.14 -15.26
CA VAL A 189 17.03 -5.42 -13.98
C VAL A 189 15.59 -5.54 -13.44
N ALA A 190 14.59 -5.37 -14.30
CA ALA A 190 13.18 -5.51 -13.93
C ALA A 190 12.85 -6.94 -13.45
N ARG A 191 13.33 -7.97 -14.16
CA ARG A 191 13.14 -9.38 -13.77
C ARG A 191 13.76 -9.68 -12.41
N ASP A 192 15.02 -9.31 -12.22
CA ASP A 192 15.76 -9.64 -11.00
C ASP A 192 15.17 -8.92 -9.78
N ALA A 193 14.71 -7.67 -9.96
CA ALA A 193 13.99 -6.94 -8.91
C ALA A 193 12.62 -7.59 -8.56
N LEU A 194 11.90 -8.17 -9.53
CA LEU A 194 10.69 -8.96 -9.24
C LEU A 194 11.01 -10.26 -8.48
N TYR A 195 12.16 -10.88 -8.74
CA TYR A 195 12.62 -12.04 -7.96
C TYR A 195 12.98 -11.66 -6.52
N ASP A 196 13.58 -10.48 -6.31
CA ASP A 196 13.77 -9.95 -4.96
C ASP A 196 12.45 -9.70 -4.24
N VAL A 197 11.44 -9.13 -4.93
CA VAL A 197 10.09 -8.95 -4.36
C VAL A 197 9.50 -10.29 -3.93
N ALA A 198 9.56 -11.32 -4.79
CA ALA A 198 9.08 -12.66 -4.45
C ALA A 198 9.80 -13.22 -3.21
N ARG A 199 11.13 -13.04 -3.12
CA ARG A 199 11.94 -13.48 -1.98
C ARG A 199 11.57 -12.73 -0.69
N HIS A 200 11.34 -11.42 -0.76
CA HIS A 200 10.90 -10.62 0.36
C HIS A 200 9.52 -11.06 0.87
N ASN A 201 8.58 -11.32 -0.05
CA ASN A 201 7.27 -11.85 0.28
C ASN A 201 7.36 -13.24 0.94
N SER A 202 8.14 -14.16 0.39
CA SER A 202 8.35 -15.49 1.00
C SER A 202 8.85 -15.34 2.43
N ARG A 203 9.83 -14.46 2.64
CA ARG A 203 10.41 -14.25 3.97
C ARG A 203 9.43 -13.61 4.95
N LEU A 204 8.57 -12.70 4.49
CA LEU A 204 7.45 -12.19 5.27
C LEU A 204 6.54 -13.34 5.71
N PHE A 205 6.17 -14.25 4.80
CA PHE A 205 5.23 -15.33 5.11
C PHE A 205 5.77 -16.41 6.04
N GLU A 206 7.10 -16.58 6.07
CA GLU A 206 7.82 -17.44 6.99
C GLU A 206 7.92 -16.85 8.40
N LEU A 207 8.04 -15.53 8.51
CA LEU A 207 8.36 -14.85 9.76
C LEU A 207 7.16 -14.29 10.51
N LEU A 208 6.13 -13.85 9.78
CA LEU A 208 4.99 -13.15 10.35
C LEU A 208 4.04 -14.13 11.04
N ASP A 209 3.74 -13.89 12.31
CA ASP A 209 2.74 -14.65 13.03
C ASP A 209 1.32 -14.27 12.57
N VAL A 210 0.53 -15.27 12.19
CA VAL A 210 -0.81 -15.09 11.62
C VAL A 210 -1.76 -14.45 12.62
N ASP A 211 -1.78 -14.93 13.86
CA ASP A 211 -2.68 -14.43 14.91
C ASP A 211 -2.27 -13.02 15.32
N ARG A 212 -0.97 -12.78 15.54
CA ARG A 212 -0.46 -11.44 15.89
C ARG A 212 -0.71 -10.44 14.78
N PHE A 213 -0.50 -10.81 13.52
CA PHE A 213 -0.85 -9.93 12.42
C PHE A 213 -2.35 -9.62 12.42
N PHE A 214 -3.20 -10.65 12.46
CA PHE A 214 -4.63 -10.49 12.31
C PHE A 214 -5.27 -9.69 13.44
N TYR A 215 -4.88 -9.94 14.69
CA TYR A 215 -5.48 -9.30 15.87
C TYR A 215 -4.74 -8.05 16.35
N CYS A 216 -3.44 -7.90 16.07
CA CYS A 216 -2.63 -6.80 16.62
C CYS A 216 -2.10 -5.81 15.57
N VAL A 217 -1.96 -6.20 14.30
CA VAL A 217 -1.40 -5.31 13.25
C VAL A 217 -2.49 -4.82 12.31
N ARG A 218 -3.22 -5.74 11.67
CA ARG A 218 -4.30 -5.44 10.71
C ARG A 218 -5.32 -4.41 11.23
N PRO A 219 -5.77 -4.45 12.51
CA PRO A 219 -6.82 -3.54 12.98
C PRO A 219 -6.45 -2.05 12.97
N TYR A 220 -5.16 -1.70 12.88
CA TYR A 220 -4.73 -0.30 12.70
C TYR A 220 -4.94 0.23 11.27
N PHE A 221 -5.21 -0.65 10.31
CA PHE A 221 -5.43 -0.30 8.91
C PHE A 221 -6.93 -0.21 8.56
N LYS A 222 -7.81 -0.04 9.55
CA LYS A 222 -9.25 0.13 9.32
C LYS A 222 -9.58 1.47 8.60
N PRO A 223 -10.71 1.53 7.88
CA PRO A 223 -11.34 2.79 7.49
C PRO A 223 -11.66 3.62 8.74
N HIS A 224 -11.56 4.95 8.63
CA HIS A 224 -12.01 5.85 9.70
C HIS A 224 -12.52 7.17 9.13
N ARG A 225 -13.24 7.95 9.95
CA ARG A 225 -13.72 9.28 9.57
C ARG A 225 -12.68 10.37 9.77
N VAL A 226 -12.55 11.23 8.76
CA VAL A 226 -11.84 12.52 8.85
C VAL A 226 -12.84 13.60 8.43
N GLY A 227 -13.23 14.43 9.39
CA GLY A 227 -14.40 15.31 9.21
C GLY A 227 -15.66 14.48 8.94
N LEU A 228 -16.36 14.76 7.83
CA LEU A 228 -17.60 14.08 7.44
C LEU A 228 -17.38 12.80 6.63
N HIS A 229 -16.18 12.60 6.07
CA HIS A 229 -15.93 11.54 5.10
C HIS A 229 -15.23 10.33 5.74
N VAL A 230 -15.62 9.14 5.30
CA VAL A 230 -14.92 7.89 5.62
C VAL A 230 -13.81 7.68 4.59
N TYR A 231 -12.59 7.48 5.07
CA TYR A 231 -11.43 7.15 4.23
C TYR A 231 -10.99 5.73 4.51
N ARG A 232 -10.90 4.91 3.46
CA ARG A 232 -10.39 3.53 3.56
C ARG A 232 -9.00 3.48 4.19
N GLY A 233 -8.65 2.34 4.75
CA GLY A 233 -7.31 1.99 5.19
C GLY A 233 -6.25 2.07 4.10
N ALA A 234 -5.00 2.26 4.53
CA ALA A 234 -3.84 2.19 3.66
C ALA A 234 -3.54 0.74 3.24
N ASN A 235 -3.13 0.56 1.99
CA ASN A 235 -2.80 -0.75 1.41
C ASN A 235 -1.32 -0.79 1.02
N ALA A 236 -0.70 -1.97 1.14
CA ALA A 236 0.68 -2.21 0.68
C ALA A 236 0.92 -1.80 -0.79
N GLY A 237 -0.14 -1.86 -1.59
CA GLY A 237 -0.13 -1.44 -2.98
C GLY A 237 -0.21 0.06 -3.22
N ASP A 238 -0.37 0.93 -2.22
CA ASP A 238 -0.57 2.40 -2.39
C ASP A 238 0.72 3.15 -2.77
N PHE A 239 1.25 2.83 -3.94
CA PHE A 239 2.35 3.49 -4.61
C PHE A 239 2.22 3.26 -6.12
N ALA A 240 2.92 4.06 -6.94
CA ALA A 240 2.77 4.01 -8.40
C ALA A 240 3.36 2.74 -9.04
N GLY A 241 4.51 2.28 -8.52
CA GLY A 241 5.36 1.27 -9.18
C GLY A 241 4.60 0.02 -9.63
N ILE A 242 3.77 -0.57 -8.78
CA ILE A 242 2.99 -1.77 -9.15
C ILE A 242 2.06 -1.53 -10.35
N ASN A 243 1.42 -0.37 -10.43
CA ASN A 243 0.52 -0.04 -11.52
C ASN A 243 1.23 0.43 -12.79
N ILE A 244 2.41 1.04 -12.65
CA ILE A 244 3.30 1.33 -13.78
C ILE A 244 3.72 0.02 -14.43
N ILE A 245 4.11 -0.99 -13.65
CA ILE A 245 4.48 -2.32 -14.16
C ILE A 245 3.29 -2.96 -14.89
N ASP A 246 2.11 -2.96 -14.25
CA ASP A 246 0.88 -3.48 -14.86
C ASP A 246 0.63 -2.90 -16.26
N MET A 247 0.77 -1.58 -16.42
CA MET A 247 0.50 -0.88 -17.69
C MET A 247 1.64 -1.00 -18.70
N LEU A 248 2.90 -0.87 -18.27
CA LEU A 248 4.05 -0.95 -19.18
C LEU A 248 4.29 -2.37 -19.68
N LEU A 249 3.99 -3.39 -18.87
CA LEU A 249 3.94 -4.77 -19.35
C LEU A 249 2.70 -5.08 -20.19
N GLY A 250 1.73 -4.15 -20.28
CA GLY A 250 0.49 -4.32 -21.03
C GLY A 250 -0.54 -5.25 -20.39
N LEU A 251 -0.27 -5.76 -19.19
CA LEU A 251 -1.10 -6.75 -18.47
C LEU A 251 -2.40 -6.15 -17.92
N CYS A 252 -2.41 -4.85 -17.65
CA CYS A 252 -3.61 -4.06 -17.38
C CYS A 252 -3.65 -2.83 -18.28
N GLN A 253 -4.84 -2.32 -18.55
CA GLN A 253 -5.05 -1.20 -19.47
C GLN A 253 -5.78 -0.05 -18.76
N ALA A 254 -5.28 1.17 -18.89
CA ALA A 254 -5.79 2.36 -18.21
C ALA A 254 -7.13 2.86 -18.74
N ASP A 255 -7.50 2.50 -19.96
CA ASP A 255 -8.77 2.83 -20.61
C ASP A 255 -9.92 1.87 -20.22
N HIS A 256 -9.60 0.72 -19.64
CA HIS A 256 -10.60 -0.20 -19.13
C HIS A 256 -11.21 0.31 -17.81
N ALA A 257 -12.53 0.53 -17.79
CA ALA A 257 -13.27 1.18 -16.69
C ALA A 257 -12.97 0.60 -15.28
N TYR A 258 -12.84 -0.73 -15.17
CA TYR A 258 -12.50 -1.37 -13.89
C TYR A 258 -11.11 -0.94 -13.37
N TYR A 259 -10.11 -0.88 -14.25
CA TYR A 259 -8.75 -0.59 -13.84
C TYR A 259 -8.56 0.92 -13.62
N SER A 260 -9.17 1.77 -14.45
CA SER A 260 -9.14 3.22 -14.26
C SER A 260 -9.75 3.65 -12.92
N GLN A 261 -10.90 3.08 -12.53
CA GLN A 261 -11.50 3.34 -11.22
C GLN A 261 -10.57 2.95 -10.07
N LEU A 262 -9.90 1.79 -10.16
CA LEU A 262 -8.92 1.35 -9.18
C LEU A 262 -7.78 2.37 -9.01
N LEU A 263 -7.30 2.98 -10.10
CA LEU A 263 -6.26 4.02 -10.05
C LEU A 263 -6.79 5.31 -9.40
N VAL A 264 -8.02 5.72 -9.74
CA VAL A 264 -8.68 6.90 -9.15
C VAL A 264 -8.76 6.78 -7.63
N ASP A 265 -9.20 5.63 -7.13
CA ASP A 265 -9.42 5.36 -5.70
C ASP A 265 -8.14 5.33 -4.85
N LYS A 266 -6.97 5.39 -5.49
CA LYS A 266 -5.67 5.32 -4.81
C LYS A 266 -4.72 6.47 -5.08
N PHE A 267 -4.99 7.39 -6.01
CA PHE A 267 -4.08 8.51 -6.28
C PHE A 267 -3.72 9.29 -5.01
N LEU A 268 -4.72 9.69 -4.22
CA LEU A 268 -4.46 10.44 -2.99
C LEU A 268 -3.75 9.63 -1.90
N TYR A 269 -3.65 8.31 -2.04
CA TYR A 269 -2.97 7.45 -1.06
C TYR A 269 -1.47 7.27 -1.34
N MET A 270 -0.94 7.84 -2.43
CA MET A 270 0.49 7.81 -2.76
C MET A 270 1.09 9.22 -2.83
N MET A 271 2.43 9.28 -2.82
CA MET A 271 3.19 10.52 -2.92
C MET A 271 2.83 11.30 -4.21
N PRO A 272 2.81 12.64 -4.22
CA PRO A 272 2.51 13.42 -5.42
C PRO A 272 3.37 13.07 -6.63
N GLU A 273 4.65 12.73 -6.42
CA GLU A 273 5.56 12.28 -7.48
C GLU A 273 5.11 10.94 -8.09
N ASP A 274 4.69 10.00 -7.23
CA ASP A 274 4.11 8.73 -7.66
C ASP A 274 2.79 8.99 -8.43
N GLN A 275 1.95 9.94 -8.00
CA GLN A 275 0.73 10.32 -8.72
C GLN A 275 1.04 10.85 -10.13
N ALA A 276 2.04 11.73 -10.25
CA ALA A 276 2.46 12.31 -11.52
C ALA A 276 3.01 11.24 -12.48
N LEU A 277 3.90 10.36 -11.98
CA LEU A 277 4.44 9.24 -12.75
C LEU A 277 3.35 8.29 -13.23
N LEU A 278 2.38 7.98 -12.35
CA LEU A 278 1.29 7.08 -12.69
C LEU A 278 0.38 7.69 -13.77
N ARG A 279 0.02 8.98 -13.66
CA ARG A 279 -0.75 9.70 -14.69
C ARG A 279 -0.02 9.76 -16.03
N ASP A 280 1.30 9.97 -15.99
CA ASP A 280 2.13 9.94 -17.19
C ASP A 280 2.11 8.56 -17.85
N CYS A 281 2.21 7.49 -17.06
CA CYS A 281 2.19 6.12 -17.57
C CYS A 281 0.87 5.73 -18.24
N MET A 282 -0.27 6.27 -17.79
CA MET A 282 -1.59 5.98 -18.36
C MET A 282 -1.74 6.39 -19.84
N ARG A 283 -0.84 7.23 -20.35
CA ARG A 283 -0.83 7.73 -21.73
C ARG A 283 0.40 7.27 -22.54
N ARG A 284 1.11 6.24 -22.06
CA ARG A 284 2.29 5.65 -22.72
C ARG A 284 1.88 4.36 -23.43
N GLU A 285 2.59 4.05 -24.51
CA GLU A 285 2.48 2.75 -25.17
C GLU A 285 3.09 1.64 -24.30
N SER A 286 2.46 0.46 -24.29
CA SER A 286 2.97 -0.68 -23.54
C SER A 286 4.07 -1.40 -24.32
N LEU A 287 5.01 -2.03 -23.60
CA LEU A 287 6.05 -2.86 -24.21
C LEU A 287 5.43 -4.07 -24.92
N MET A 288 4.35 -4.65 -24.39
CA MET A 288 3.66 -5.78 -25.04
C MET A 288 3.15 -5.40 -26.42
N ASN A 289 2.46 -4.27 -26.54
CA ASN A 289 1.98 -3.79 -27.83
C ASN A 289 3.14 -3.45 -28.75
N SER A 290 4.22 -2.83 -28.25
CA SER A 290 5.42 -2.57 -29.06
C SER A 290 6.05 -3.86 -29.62
N PHE A 291 6.09 -4.95 -28.85
CA PHE A 291 6.54 -6.26 -29.35
C PHE A 291 5.57 -6.84 -30.40
N LEU A 292 4.25 -6.75 -30.17
CA LEU A 292 3.25 -7.25 -31.11
C LEU A 292 3.27 -6.48 -32.43
N GLU A 293 3.35 -5.15 -32.40
CA GLU A 293 3.41 -4.29 -33.58
C GLU A 293 4.65 -4.57 -34.43
N GLN A 294 5.82 -4.71 -33.80
CA GLN A 294 7.06 -5.04 -34.52
C GLN A 294 7.01 -6.46 -35.10
N LEU A 295 6.41 -7.41 -34.38
CA LEU A 295 6.16 -8.76 -34.88
C LEU A 295 5.24 -8.75 -36.10
N ASP A 296 4.14 -7.99 -36.05
CA ASP A 296 3.20 -7.80 -37.17
C ASP A 296 3.84 -7.12 -38.38
N ALA A 297 4.81 -6.23 -38.15
CA ALA A 297 5.64 -5.62 -39.19
C ALA A 297 6.72 -6.56 -39.76
N GLY A 298 6.77 -7.83 -39.35
CA GLY A 298 7.76 -8.81 -39.80
C GLY A 298 9.16 -8.61 -39.22
N GLN A 299 9.30 -7.80 -38.16
CA GLN A 299 10.57 -7.59 -37.48
C GLN A 299 10.84 -8.76 -36.51
N GLY A 300 12.10 -9.15 -36.39
CA GLY A 300 12.44 -10.39 -35.69
C GLY A 300 13.93 -10.68 -35.61
N GLY A 301 14.75 -9.62 -35.57
CA GLY A 301 16.20 -9.74 -35.45
C GLY A 301 16.60 -10.42 -34.14
N GLU A 302 17.88 -10.79 -34.04
CA GLU A 302 18.42 -11.51 -32.88
C GLU A 302 18.18 -10.77 -31.56
N THR A 303 18.50 -9.47 -31.50
CA THR A 303 18.27 -8.62 -30.32
C THR A 303 16.79 -8.55 -29.93
N PHE A 304 15.89 -8.44 -30.91
CA PHE A 304 14.45 -8.42 -30.66
C PHE A 304 13.99 -9.73 -29.98
N ARG A 305 14.43 -10.88 -30.49
CA ARG A 305 14.09 -12.18 -29.90
C ARG A 305 14.68 -12.35 -28.50
N ALA A 306 15.92 -11.92 -28.29
CA ALA A 306 16.57 -11.95 -26.98
C ALA A 306 15.81 -11.09 -25.96
N ASN A 307 15.45 -9.85 -26.33
CA ASN A 307 14.68 -8.95 -25.47
C ASN A 307 13.27 -9.49 -25.21
N LEU A 308 12.62 -10.09 -26.22
CA LEU A 308 11.29 -10.69 -26.07
C LEU A 308 11.30 -11.84 -25.06
N ALA A 309 12.32 -12.69 -25.09
CA ALA A 309 12.46 -13.78 -24.12
C ALA A 309 12.52 -13.24 -22.68
N ILE A 310 13.35 -12.20 -22.43
CA ILE A 310 13.45 -11.57 -21.11
C ILE A 310 12.14 -10.87 -20.73
N PHE A 311 11.47 -10.19 -21.67
CA PHE A 311 10.17 -9.57 -21.44
C PHE A 311 9.13 -10.59 -20.95
N LEU A 312 9.07 -11.78 -21.58
CA LEU A 312 8.18 -12.86 -21.15
C LEU A 312 8.54 -13.38 -19.74
N GLU A 313 9.83 -13.42 -19.38
CA GLU A 313 10.27 -13.72 -18.01
C GLU A 313 9.80 -12.66 -17.01
N VAL A 314 9.86 -11.36 -17.37
CA VAL A 314 9.37 -10.26 -16.53
C VAL A 314 7.85 -10.37 -16.31
N CYS A 315 7.06 -10.61 -17.36
CA CYS A 315 5.62 -10.84 -17.26
C CYS A 315 5.31 -12.03 -16.33
N ALA A 316 6.01 -13.15 -16.51
CA ALA A 316 5.84 -14.33 -15.68
C ALA A 316 6.24 -14.06 -14.21
N ALA A 317 7.33 -13.33 -13.98
CA ALA A 317 7.78 -12.95 -12.64
C ALA A 317 6.73 -12.07 -11.93
N HIS A 318 6.17 -11.09 -12.64
CA HIS A 318 5.13 -10.20 -12.11
C HIS A 318 3.87 -10.98 -11.74
N GLY A 319 3.37 -11.83 -12.65
CA GLY A 319 2.25 -12.72 -12.40
C GLY A 319 2.48 -13.64 -11.20
N ARG A 320 3.68 -14.23 -11.08
CA ARG A 320 4.07 -15.05 -9.91
C ARG A 320 3.99 -14.26 -8.61
N THR A 321 4.51 -13.02 -8.57
CA THR A 321 4.41 -12.20 -7.36
C THR A 321 2.97 -11.84 -7.00
N ALA A 322 2.09 -11.66 -7.99
CA ALA A 322 0.67 -11.39 -7.78
C ALA A 322 -0.08 -12.62 -7.23
N ALA A 323 0.19 -13.81 -7.79
CA ALA A 323 -0.34 -15.07 -7.28
C ALA A 323 0.13 -15.32 -5.84
N GLN A 324 1.43 -15.18 -5.58
CA GLN A 324 2.00 -15.33 -4.25
C GLN A 324 1.35 -14.37 -3.24
N HIS A 325 1.18 -13.09 -3.59
CA HIS A 325 0.51 -12.12 -2.71
C HIS A 325 -0.94 -12.52 -2.42
N HIS A 326 -1.71 -12.94 -3.43
CA HIS A 326 -3.11 -13.33 -3.23
C HIS A 326 -3.22 -14.64 -2.43
N ASP A 327 -2.52 -15.68 -2.86
CA ASP A 327 -2.69 -17.04 -2.36
C ASP A 327 -2.02 -17.23 -1.00
N GLU A 328 -0.93 -16.51 -0.70
CA GLU A 328 -0.27 -16.56 0.61
C GLU A 328 -0.70 -15.41 1.51
N LEU A 329 -0.56 -14.13 1.12
CA LEU A 329 -0.88 -13.04 2.05
C LEU A 329 -2.39 -12.95 2.32
N VAL A 330 -3.19 -12.82 1.27
CA VAL A 330 -4.63 -12.56 1.44
C VAL A 330 -5.33 -13.80 2.02
N ASN A 331 -5.05 -14.99 1.50
CA ASN A 331 -5.68 -16.19 2.00
C ASN A 331 -5.25 -16.55 3.44
N LYS A 332 -3.93 -16.62 3.70
CA LYS A 332 -3.40 -17.07 5.00
C LYS A 332 -3.66 -16.08 6.12
N TYR A 333 -3.54 -14.77 5.85
CA TYR A 333 -3.59 -13.74 6.89
C TYR A 333 -4.91 -12.99 6.97
N ILE A 334 -5.82 -13.14 5.99
CA ILE A 334 -7.12 -12.46 6.01
C ILE A 334 -8.28 -13.46 5.89
N ALA A 335 -8.34 -14.25 4.83
CA ALA A 335 -9.50 -15.11 4.56
C ALA A 335 -9.65 -16.22 5.61
N ARG A 336 -8.61 -17.03 5.84
CA ARG A 336 -8.69 -18.14 6.81
C ARG A 336 -8.94 -17.67 8.25
N PRO A 337 -8.25 -16.65 8.80
CA PRO A 337 -8.55 -16.20 10.15
C PRO A 337 -9.96 -15.62 10.29
N ALA A 338 -10.50 -14.99 9.23
CA ALA A 338 -11.86 -14.46 9.22
C ALA A 338 -12.96 -15.53 9.33
N GLU A 339 -12.71 -16.78 8.90
CA GLU A 339 -13.67 -17.89 9.03
C GLU A 339 -13.96 -18.23 10.50
N SER A 340 -12.98 -18.05 11.38
CA SER A 340 -13.11 -18.29 12.83
C SER A 340 -13.66 -17.09 13.60
N LEU A 341 -13.83 -15.96 12.93
CA LEU A 341 -14.23 -14.71 13.55
C LEU A 341 -15.76 -14.67 13.71
N LYS A 342 -16.24 -14.23 14.88
CA LYS A 342 -17.68 -14.01 15.10
C LYS A 342 -18.21 -12.97 14.13
N GLU A 343 -19.46 -13.16 13.69
CA GLU A 343 -20.15 -12.31 12.70
C GLU A 343 -20.16 -10.82 13.07
N GLU A 344 -20.26 -10.50 14.37
CA GLU A 344 -20.20 -9.13 14.91
C GLU A 344 -18.91 -8.37 14.57
N HIS A 345 -17.81 -9.07 14.25
CA HIS A 345 -16.53 -8.44 13.91
C HIS A 345 -16.26 -8.37 12.39
N HIS A 346 -17.20 -8.80 11.54
CA HIS A 346 -16.99 -8.91 10.09
C HIS A 346 -17.01 -7.58 9.34
N GLU A 347 -17.74 -6.58 9.85
CA GLU A 347 -17.87 -5.26 9.20
C GLU A 347 -16.53 -4.51 9.05
N ASN A 348 -15.54 -4.82 9.91
CA ASN A 348 -14.27 -4.11 9.99
C ASN A 348 -13.05 -4.96 9.57
N LEU A 349 -13.27 -5.95 8.70
CA LEU A 349 -12.22 -6.86 8.27
C LEU A 349 -11.28 -6.29 7.21
N THR A 350 -11.82 -5.48 6.28
CA THR A 350 -11.04 -5.00 5.13
C THR A 350 -10.53 -3.58 5.34
N ALA A 351 -9.28 -3.33 4.95
CA ALA A 351 -8.74 -1.98 4.89
C ALA A 351 -9.45 -1.17 3.79
N SER A 352 -9.78 -1.80 2.66
CA SER A 352 -10.28 -1.11 1.46
C SER A 352 -11.72 -0.59 1.56
N GLY A 353 -12.52 -1.05 2.52
CA GLY A 353 -13.92 -0.64 2.72
C GLY A 353 -14.97 -1.66 2.25
N PRO A 354 -14.87 -2.28 1.06
CA PRO A 354 -15.84 -3.30 0.64
C PRO A 354 -15.88 -4.52 1.56
N PRO A 355 -17.03 -5.22 1.65
CA PRO A 355 -17.12 -6.51 2.33
C PRO A 355 -16.08 -7.51 1.81
N LEU A 356 -15.60 -8.40 2.68
CA LEU A 356 -14.52 -9.34 2.36
C LEU A 356 -14.77 -10.13 1.06
N PRO A 357 -15.96 -10.71 0.78
CA PRO A 357 -16.20 -11.43 -0.47
C PRO A 357 -16.09 -10.56 -1.72
N VAL A 358 -16.46 -9.28 -1.64
CA VAL A 358 -16.34 -8.32 -2.75
C VAL A 358 -14.88 -7.99 -2.99
N LEU A 359 -14.12 -7.76 -1.91
CA LEU A 359 -12.68 -7.50 -1.99
C LEU A 359 -11.93 -8.71 -2.60
N LEU A 360 -12.22 -9.92 -2.13
CA LEU A 360 -11.55 -11.14 -2.62
C LEU A 360 -11.76 -11.34 -4.12
N LYS A 361 -12.98 -11.15 -4.63
CA LYS A 361 -13.28 -11.20 -6.07
C LYS A 361 -12.52 -10.14 -6.87
N ALA A 362 -12.42 -8.92 -6.35
CA ALA A 362 -11.66 -7.86 -7.00
C ALA A 362 -10.15 -8.16 -7.03
N LEU A 363 -9.60 -8.70 -5.93
CA LEU A 363 -8.19 -9.09 -5.86
C LEU A 363 -7.87 -10.29 -6.75
N GLU A 364 -8.79 -11.24 -6.86
CA GLU A 364 -8.67 -12.39 -7.76
C GLU A 364 -8.62 -11.95 -9.23
N LYS A 365 -9.54 -11.05 -9.63
CA LYS A 365 -9.53 -10.45 -10.96
C LYS A 365 -8.20 -9.76 -11.26
N LEU A 366 -7.68 -8.96 -10.33
CA LEU A 366 -6.40 -8.27 -10.52
C LEU A 366 -5.21 -9.25 -10.58
N ARG A 367 -5.21 -10.30 -9.76
CA ARG A 367 -4.22 -11.40 -9.82
C ARG A 367 -4.22 -12.03 -11.22
N ASP A 368 -5.40 -12.34 -11.75
CA ASP A 368 -5.54 -13.05 -13.02
C ASP A 368 -5.18 -12.20 -14.23
N LEU A 369 -5.43 -10.89 -14.18
CA LEU A 369 -4.90 -9.95 -15.19
C LEU A 369 -3.36 -9.97 -15.21
N ARG A 370 -2.72 -9.91 -14.03
CA ARG A 370 -1.24 -9.95 -13.90
C ARG A 370 -0.64 -11.29 -14.29
N LEU A 371 -1.37 -12.39 -14.11
CA LEU A 371 -0.98 -13.72 -14.58
C LEU A 371 -1.18 -13.89 -16.09
N ALA A 372 -1.90 -12.98 -16.75
CA ALA A 372 -2.45 -13.19 -18.08
C ALA A 372 -3.20 -14.55 -18.15
N ALA A 373 -4.09 -14.81 -17.18
CA ALA A 373 -4.81 -16.07 -17.07
C ALA A 373 -5.75 -16.31 -18.27
N ASN A 374 -5.96 -17.56 -18.68
CA ASN A 374 -6.89 -17.89 -19.75
C ASN A 374 -8.35 -17.73 -19.27
N ARG A 375 -8.88 -16.52 -19.39
CA ARG A 375 -10.22 -16.12 -18.95
C ARG A 375 -10.86 -15.21 -19.99
N ASP A 376 -12.13 -15.45 -20.29
CA ASP A 376 -12.90 -14.66 -21.25
C ASP A 376 -13.79 -13.59 -20.58
N ASP A 377 -13.99 -13.65 -19.26
CA ASP A 377 -14.83 -12.71 -18.50
C ASP A 377 -14.10 -11.42 -18.09
N ILE A 378 -12.78 -11.36 -18.32
CA ILE A 378 -11.91 -10.20 -18.06
C ILE A 378 -11.00 -9.97 -19.27
N PRO A 379 -10.50 -8.74 -19.50
CA PRO A 379 -9.64 -8.43 -20.65
C PRO A 379 -8.20 -8.94 -20.44
N SER A 380 -8.05 -10.25 -20.30
CA SER A 380 -6.75 -10.90 -20.10
C SER A 380 -5.89 -10.89 -21.36
N ARG A 381 -4.59 -10.65 -21.19
CA ARG A 381 -3.59 -10.69 -22.26
C ARG A 381 -3.09 -12.11 -22.59
N TYR A 382 -3.81 -13.15 -22.16
CA TYR A 382 -3.40 -14.55 -22.36
C TYR A 382 -3.03 -14.85 -23.82
N LYS A 383 -3.92 -14.51 -24.77
CA LYS A 383 -3.74 -14.81 -26.20
C LYS A 383 -2.50 -14.10 -26.77
N ASP A 384 -2.26 -12.87 -26.36
CA ASP A 384 -1.08 -12.10 -26.76
C ASP A 384 0.21 -12.71 -26.23
N ILE A 385 0.22 -13.11 -24.96
CA ILE A 385 1.36 -13.81 -24.35
C ILE A 385 1.64 -15.14 -25.07
N GLN A 386 0.62 -15.92 -25.42
CA GLN A 386 0.81 -17.16 -26.18
C GLN A 386 1.39 -16.89 -27.57
N ARG A 387 0.89 -15.87 -28.26
CA ARG A 387 1.38 -15.46 -29.58
C ARG A 387 2.88 -15.08 -29.52
N LEU A 388 3.27 -14.30 -28.52
CA LEU A 388 4.65 -13.90 -28.31
C LEU A 388 5.57 -15.09 -27.94
N LYS A 389 5.09 -16.03 -27.11
CA LYS A 389 5.81 -17.26 -26.77
C LYS A 389 6.10 -18.14 -27.99
N VAL A 390 5.09 -18.35 -28.83
CA VAL A 390 5.24 -19.12 -30.08
C VAL A 390 6.33 -18.51 -30.96
N PHE A 391 6.39 -17.19 -31.08
CA PHE A 391 7.45 -16.52 -31.84
C PHE A 391 8.84 -16.62 -31.20
N ALA A 392 8.90 -16.57 -29.87
CA ALA A 392 10.15 -16.73 -29.10
C ALA A 392 10.67 -18.18 -29.08
N GLY A 393 9.84 -19.15 -29.48
CA GLY A 393 10.17 -20.59 -29.38
C GLY A 393 10.07 -21.14 -27.95
N ALA A 394 9.18 -20.57 -27.14
CA ALA A 394 9.01 -20.85 -25.70
C ALA A 394 7.65 -21.48 -25.35
#